data_AF-A0A7W4IFQ2-F1
#
_entry.id   AF-A0A7W4IFQ2-F1
#
_cell.length_a   1.000
_cell.length_b   1.000
_cell.length_c   1.000
_cell.angle_alpha   90.00
_cell.angle_beta   90.00
_cell.angle_gamma   90.00
#
_symmetry.space_group_name_H-M   'P 1'
#
loop_
_entity.id
_entity.type
_entity.pdbx_description
1 polymer ?
#
loop_
_entity_poly.entity_id
_entity_poly.type
_entity_poly.pdbx_seq_one_letter_code
_entity_poly.pdbx_strand_id
1 'polypeptide(L)'
;MENPLDSSPERDARILAKAKEMWVADGRPASGPDAYMEAASDLIGMELNADAGQIPVASPVPLDANGQPIEEAWLEDNLGNPGGSMNPLDDKRETPFATRQEEEKTLKDET
;
A
#
# COMPACT_ATOMS: atom_id res chain seq x y z
N MET A 1 3.83 7.05 -25.32
CA MET A 1 3.42 7.13 -23.91
C MET A 1 3.40 8.60 -23.59
N GLU A 2 2.21 9.20 -23.46
CA GLU A 2 2.06 10.63 -23.11
C GLU A 2 2.52 10.82 -21.67
N ASN A 3 3.29 11.88 -21.41
CA ASN A 3 3.72 12.23 -20.08
C ASN A 3 2.52 12.81 -19.31
N PRO A 4 2.06 12.19 -18.21
CA PRO A 4 0.93 12.69 -17.44
C PRO A 4 1.22 14.03 -16.72
N LEU A 5 2.48 14.47 -16.71
CA LEU A 5 2.89 15.79 -16.21
C LEU A 5 2.91 16.88 -17.29
N ASP A 6 2.72 16.54 -18.57
CA ASP A 6 2.69 17.55 -19.63
C ASP A 6 1.42 18.40 -19.51
N SER A 7 1.61 19.72 -19.59
CA SER A 7 0.50 20.67 -19.59
C SER A 7 -0.29 20.54 -20.89
N SER A 8 -1.59 20.24 -20.78
CA SER A 8 -2.53 20.31 -21.89
C SER A 8 -3.50 21.48 -21.70
N PRO A 9 -3.96 22.15 -22.77
CA PRO A 9 -4.93 23.24 -22.66
C PRO A 9 -6.21 22.82 -21.93
N GLU A 10 -6.60 21.54 -22.06
CA GLU A 10 -7.77 20.95 -21.41
C GLU A 10 -7.57 20.81 -19.90
N ARG A 11 -6.38 20.38 -19.47
CA ARG A 11 -6.00 20.31 -18.04
C ARG A 11 -5.98 21.71 -17.43
N ASP A 12 -5.37 22.68 -18.09
CA ASP A 12 -5.26 24.05 -17.61
C ASP A 12 -6.65 24.70 -17.47
N ALA A 13 -7.56 24.45 -18.42
CA ALA A 13 -8.93 24.92 -18.34
C ALA A 13 -9.70 24.32 -17.13
N ARG A 14 -9.47 23.03 -16.82
CA ARG A 14 -10.06 22.38 -15.64
C ARG A 14 -9.52 22.97 -14.33
N ILE A 15 -8.21 23.24 -14.26
CA ILE A 15 -7.57 23.87 -13.10
C ILE A 15 -8.16 25.27 -12.86
N LEU A 16 -8.26 26.10 -13.90
CA LEU A 16 -8.86 27.44 -13.80
C LEU A 16 -10.32 27.39 -13.34
N ALA A 17 -11.11 26.46 -13.86
CA ALA A 17 -12.50 26.28 -13.45
C ALA A 17 -12.60 25.87 -11.98
N LYS A 18 -11.76 24.92 -11.54
CA LYS A 18 -11.72 24.44 -10.15
C LYS A 18 -11.25 25.53 -9.18
N ALA A 19 -10.23 26.31 -9.54
CA ALA A 19 -9.76 27.44 -8.73
C ALA A 19 -10.86 28.49 -8.52
N LYS A 20 -11.63 28.79 -9.57
CA LYS A 20 -12.81 29.68 -9.48
C LYS A 20 -13.91 29.09 -8.59
N GLU A 21 -14.18 27.80 -8.69
CA GLU A 21 -15.15 27.10 -7.85
C GLU A 21 -14.78 27.22 -6.36
N MET A 22 -13.52 26.95 -6.02
CA MET A 22 -12.99 27.04 -4.66
C MET A 22 -13.06 28.47 -4.12
N TRP A 23 -12.67 29.47 -4.92
CA TRP A 23 -12.80 30.87 -4.55
C TRP A 23 -14.24 31.31 -4.28
N VAL A 24 -15.20 30.82 -5.09
CA VAL A 24 -16.62 31.09 -4.86
C VAL A 24 -17.13 30.41 -3.60
N ALA A 25 -16.72 29.16 -3.35
CA ALA A 25 -17.09 28.41 -2.15
C ALA A 25 -16.58 29.08 -0.87
N ASP A 26 -15.40 29.69 -0.91
CA ASP A 26 -14.81 30.41 0.22
C ASP A 26 -15.32 31.86 0.38
N GLY A 27 -16.40 32.22 -0.31
CA GLY A 27 -17.05 33.53 -0.15
C GLY A 27 -16.38 34.66 -0.92
N ARG A 28 -15.56 34.35 -1.94
CA ARG A 28 -14.91 35.31 -2.83
C ARG A 28 -13.97 36.29 -2.11
N PRO A 29 -12.94 35.81 -1.40
CA PRO A 29 -11.96 36.67 -0.76
C PRO A 29 -11.20 37.54 -1.79
N ALA A 30 -10.62 38.64 -1.32
CA ALA A 30 -9.96 39.65 -2.17
C ALA A 30 -8.73 39.12 -2.92
N SER A 31 -8.15 38.00 -2.49
CA SER A 31 -7.03 37.32 -3.14
C SER A 31 -7.35 36.75 -4.53
N GLY A 32 -8.64 36.64 -4.88
CA GLY A 32 -9.10 36.15 -6.18
C GLY A 32 -8.92 34.63 -6.37
N PRO A 33 -9.34 34.10 -7.53
CA PRO A 33 -9.23 32.68 -7.85
C PRO A 33 -7.78 32.21 -8.05
N ASP A 34 -6.87 33.11 -8.43
CA ASP A 34 -5.46 32.78 -8.68
C ASP A 34 -4.78 32.21 -7.42
N ALA A 35 -5.21 32.64 -6.24
CA ALA A 35 -4.72 32.11 -4.96
C ALA A 35 -5.07 30.64 -4.72
N TYR A 36 -5.99 30.07 -5.49
CA TYR A 36 -6.42 28.66 -5.38
C TYR A 36 -5.85 27.79 -6.51
N MET A 37 -5.04 28.34 -7.41
CA MET A 37 -4.51 27.62 -8.57
C MET A 37 -3.65 26.40 -8.20
N GLU A 38 -2.85 26.51 -7.14
CA GLU A 38 -2.04 25.38 -6.62
C GLU A 38 -2.95 24.25 -6.13
N ALA A 39 -3.85 24.55 -5.21
CA ALA A 39 -4.78 23.56 -4.65
C ALA A 39 -5.69 22.95 -5.73
N ALA A 40 -6.12 23.75 -6.71
CA ALA A 40 -6.88 23.27 -7.86
C ALA A 40 -6.05 22.35 -8.77
N SER A 41 -4.77 22.65 -8.99
CA SER A 41 -3.85 21.81 -9.76
C SER A 41 -3.68 20.44 -9.11
N ASP A 42 -3.51 20.39 -7.79
CA ASP A 42 -3.35 19.14 -7.06
C ASP A 42 -4.61 18.27 -7.15
N LEU A 43 -5.78 18.86 -6.92
CA LEU A 43 -7.06 18.16 -7.01
C LEU A 43 -7.30 17.59 -8.41
N ILE A 44 -7.10 18.39 -9.46
CA ILE A 44 -7.24 17.91 -10.84
C ILE A 44 -6.20 16.83 -11.15
N GLY A 45 -4.98 16.95 -10.61
CA GLY A 45 -3.93 15.94 -10.74
C GLY A 45 -4.36 14.58 -10.17
N MET A 46 -4.95 14.58 -8.98
CA MET A 46 -5.51 13.39 -8.33
C MET A 46 -6.70 12.81 -9.10
N GLU A 47 -7.63 13.66 -9.56
CA GLU A 47 -8.80 13.23 -10.34
C GLU A 47 -8.41 12.55 -11.67
N LEU A 48 -7.41 13.09 -12.36
CA LEU A 48 -6.94 12.55 -13.65
C LEU A 48 -6.14 11.26 -13.49
N ASN A 49 -5.56 11.03 -12.32
CA ASN A 49 -4.66 9.92 -12.06
C ASN A 49 -5.08 9.14 -10.82
N ALA A 50 -6.36 8.76 -10.72
CA ALA A 50 -6.90 8.03 -9.57
C ALA A 50 -6.15 6.72 -9.25
N ASP A 51 -5.58 6.08 -10.28
CA ASP A 51 -4.83 4.84 -10.16
C ASP A 51 -3.30 5.07 -10.05
N ALA A 52 -2.82 6.32 -10.08
CA ALA A 52 -1.39 6.58 -9.94
C ALA A 52 -0.88 6.16 -8.57
N GLY A 53 0.29 5.51 -8.56
CA GLY A 53 0.89 4.95 -7.35
C GLY A 53 0.31 3.59 -6.93
N GLN A 54 -0.73 3.08 -7.60
CA GLN A 54 -1.19 1.71 -7.40
C GLN A 54 -0.32 0.76 -8.21
N ILE A 55 0.71 0.21 -7.57
CA ILE A 55 1.43 -0.96 -8.10
C ILE A 55 0.64 -2.19 -7.64
N PRO A 56 0.13 -3.03 -8.56
CA PRO A 56 -0.50 -4.28 -8.16
C PRO A 56 0.52 -5.10 -7.38
N VAL A 57 0.29 -5.28 -6.09
CA VAL A 57 1.04 -6.23 -5.29
C VAL A 57 0.40 -7.60 -5.48
N ALA A 58 1.21 -8.62 -5.76
CA ALA A 58 0.73 -9.99 -5.63
C ALA A 58 0.20 -10.17 -4.20
N SER A 59 -0.91 -10.90 -4.04
CA SER A 59 -1.44 -11.22 -2.71
C SER A 59 -0.29 -11.75 -1.85
N PRO A 60 0.08 -11.10 -0.74
CA PRO A 60 1.26 -11.45 0.04
C PRO A 60 1.10 -12.81 0.75
N VAL A 61 -0.12 -13.34 0.74
CA VAL A 61 -0.51 -14.55 1.44
C VAL A 61 -1.20 -15.53 0.49
N PRO A 62 -0.93 -16.83 0.64
CA PRO A 62 -1.69 -17.87 -0.05
C PRO A 62 -3.17 -17.80 0.38
N LEU A 63 -4.07 -18.11 -0.55
CA LEU A 63 -5.51 -18.13 -0.30
C LEU A 63 -6.04 -19.57 -0.24
N ASP A 64 -7.04 -19.82 0.60
CA ASP A 64 -7.76 -21.09 0.67
C ASP A 64 -8.73 -21.28 -0.51
N ALA A 65 -9.42 -22.42 -0.55
CA ALA A 65 -10.41 -22.73 -1.57
C ALA A 65 -11.61 -21.74 -1.60
N ASN A 66 -11.81 -20.96 -0.53
CA ASN A 66 -12.85 -19.94 -0.38
C ASN A 66 -12.30 -18.52 -0.57
N GLY A 67 -11.04 -18.36 -0.98
CA GLY A 67 -10.39 -17.07 -1.17
C GLY A 67 -10.00 -16.35 0.14
N GLN A 68 -9.99 -17.05 1.28
CA GLN A 68 -9.55 -16.51 2.56
C GLN A 68 -8.02 -16.61 2.68
N PRO A 69 -7.35 -15.60 3.26
CA PRO A 69 -5.92 -15.66 3.50
C PRO A 69 -5.57 -16.81 4.46
N ILE A 70 -4.56 -17.59 4.10
CA ILE A 70 -3.96 -18.64 4.93
C ILE A 70 -2.62 -18.11 5.45
N GLU A 71 -2.43 -18.19 6.76
CA GLU A 71 -1.13 -17.96 7.41
C GLU A 71 -0.40 -19.29 7.64
N GLU A 72 0.93 -19.24 7.53
CA GLU A 72 1.79 -20.39 7.82
C GLU A 72 1.86 -20.63 9.33
N ALA A 73 1.50 -21.83 9.80
CA ALA A 73 1.39 -22.12 11.23
C ALA A 73 2.66 -21.84 12.04
N TRP A 74 3.85 -21.97 11.44
CA TRP A 74 5.13 -21.72 12.12
C TRP A 74 5.37 -20.25 12.48
N LEU A 75 4.65 -19.30 11.87
CA LEU A 75 4.69 -17.89 12.27
C LEU A 75 4.17 -17.69 13.70
N GLU A 76 3.28 -18.57 14.16
CA GLU A 76 2.68 -18.51 15.49
C GLU A 76 3.55 -19.15 16.59
N ASP A 77 4.59 -19.92 16.25
CA ASP A 77 5.43 -20.64 17.23
C ASP A 77 6.04 -19.70 18.28
N ASN A 78 6.29 -18.43 17.91
CA ASN A 78 6.83 -17.39 18.79
C ASN A 78 5.80 -16.35 19.23
N LEU A 79 4.52 -16.51 18.91
CA LEU A 79 3.49 -15.54 19.21
C LEU A 79 3.25 -15.45 20.72
N GLY A 80 3.48 -14.26 21.28
CA GLY A 80 3.37 -14.04 22.72
C GLY A 80 4.61 -14.45 23.53
N ASN A 81 5.68 -14.90 22.87
CA ASN A 81 6.97 -15.07 23.52
C ASN A 81 7.63 -13.69 23.74
N PRO A 82 7.88 -13.25 24.99
CA PRO A 82 8.54 -11.97 25.26
C PRO A 82 10.03 -11.95 24.86
N GLY A 83 10.60 -13.11 24.53
CA GLY A 83 12.01 -13.31 24.23
C GLY A 83 12.89 -13.29 25.49
N GLY A 84 14.01 -14.02 25.44
CA GLY A 84 15.03 -13.99 26.50
C GLY A 84 15.95 -15.20 26.46
N SER A 85 17.22 -15.02 26.81
CA SER A 85 18.30 -16.02 26.66
C SER A 85 18.21 -17.26 27.56
N MET A 86 17.03 -17.61 28.10
CA MET A 86 16.84 -18.67 29.09
C MET A 86 15.92 -19.81 28.64
N ASN A 87 15.27 -19.72 27.49
CA ASN A 87 14.44 -20.82 26.98
C ASN A 87 15.10 -21.50 25.77
N PRO A 88 15.66 -22.72 25.92
CA PRO A 88 16.29 -23.46 24.82
C PRO A 88 15.29 -23.97 23.77
N LEU A 89 14.00 -23.67 23.93
CA LEU A 89 12.93 -23.98 22.97
C LEU A 89 12.60 -22.78 22.06
N ASP A 90 13.08 -21.56 22.36
CA ASP A 90 12.78 -20.37 21.55
C ASP A 90 13.29 -20.46 20.10
N ASP A 91 14.38 -21.20 19.89
CA ASP A 91 14.97 -21.42 18.56
C ASP A 91 14.40 -22.67 17.86
N LYS A 92 13.42 -23.35 18.46
CA LYS A 92 12.90 -24.62 17.94
C LYS A 92 11.51 -24.43 17.35
N ARG A 93 11.30 -25.03 16.18
CA ARG A 93 9.97 -25.15 15.58
C ARG A 93 9.16 -26.19 16.36
N GLU A 94 7.98 -25.81 16.83
CA GLU A 94 7.02 -26.71 17.48
C GLU A 94 5.96 -27.21 16.49
N THR A 95 5.64 -26.40 15.48
CA THR A 95 4.66 -26.79 14.46
C THR A 95 5.21 -27.84 13.51
N PRO A 96 4.40 -28.86 13.15
CA PRO A 96 4.81 -29.87 12.19
C PRO A 96 5.08 -29.27 10.80
N PHE A 97 6.01 -29.87 10.07
CA PHE A 97 6.28 -29.49 8.69
C PHE A 97 5.10 -29.85 7.78
N ALA A 98 4.81 -28.99 6.81
CA ALA A 98 3.73 -29.23 5.86
C ALA A 98 4.07 -30.40 4.91
N THR A 99 5.37 -30.62 4.66
CA THR A 99 5.86 -31.70 3.79
C THR A 99 7.12 -32.38 4.33
N ARG A 100 7.35 -33.63 3.92
CA ARG A 100 8.61 -34.35 4.24
C ARG A 100 9.84 -33.73 3.60
N GLN A 101 9.70 -33.08 2.45
CA GLN A 101 10.83 -32.42 1.78
C GLN A 101 11.29 -31.18 2.56
N GLU A 102 10.34 -30.43 3.12
CA GLU A 102 10.59 -29.29 3.99
C GLU A 102 11.29 -29.75 5.28
N GLU A 103 10.77 -30.79 5.93
CA GLU A 103 11.37 -31.43 7.10
C GLU A 103 12.83 -31.85 6.82
N GLU A 104 13.07 -32.62 5.75
CA GLU A 104 14.42 -33.07 5.39
C GLU A 104 15.40 -31.93 5.10
N LYS A 105 14.92 -30.78 4.60
CA LYS A 105 15.76 -29.62 4.32
C LYS A 105 16.14 -28.91 5.61
N THR A 106 15.17 -28.63 6.47
CA THR A 106 15.40 -27.98 7.76
C THR A 106 16.33 -28.81 8.65
N LEU A 107 16.12 -30.13 8.72
CA LEU A 107 17.00 -31.01 9.51
C LEU A 107 18.44 -31.09 8.98
N LYS A 108 18.68 -30.84 7.69
CA LYS A 108 20.03 -30.79 7.10
C LYS A 108 20.74 -29.47 7.36
N ASP A 109 19.98 -28.37 7.46
CA ASP A 109 20.51 -27.04 7.72
C ASP A 109 20.82 -26.82 9.22
N GLU A 110 20.28 -27.66 10.12
CA GLU A 110 20.52 -27.64 11.58
C GLU A 110 21.75 -28.46 12.04
N THR A 111 22.45 -29.17 11.15
CA THR A 111 23.67 -29.98 11.46
C THR A 111 24.95 -29.36 10.94
#